data_AF-A0A0A1XBS6-F1
#
_entry.id   AF-A0A0A1XBS6-F1
#
_cell.length_a   1.000
_cell.length_b   1.000
_cell.length_c   1.000
_cell.angle_alpha   90.00
_cell.angle_beta   90.00
_cell.angle_gamma   90.00
#
_symmetry.space_group_name_H-M   'P 1'
#
loop_
_entity.id
_entity.type
_entity.pdbx_description
1 polymer ?
#
loop_
_entity_poly.entity_id
_entity_poly.type
_entity_poly.pdbx_seq_one_letter_code
_entity_poly.pdbx_strand_id
1 'polypeptide(L)'
;MMTIKGTPSTYNKDLQFDKQYAFDAFDRLQDALTVVEGVIKTMQLNRERMESALSPDMLATDWAYYLVRKGVPFRQAHHYIGEVVAYAEKRGLELTEIPLGELQKICKEFNTDIAHVSDYASNVDKYDCTGGTAKKSVEQQLKTLQNFIVELKKLK
;
A
#
# COMPACT_ATOMS: atom_id res chain seq x y z
N MET A 1 -4.69 -22.83 25.96
CA MET A 1 -5.96 -23.31 25.38
C MET A 1 -6.10 -24.84 25.50
N MET A 2 -6.17 -25.38 26.73
CA MET A 2 -6.53 -26.79 26.94
C MET A 2 -7.66 -26.99 27.96
N THR A 3 -8.12 -25.94 28.64
CA THR A 3 -9.06 -26.04 29.78
C THR A 3 -10.45 -26.58 29.41
N ILE A 4 -10.97 -26.26 28.22
CA ILE A 4 -12.34 -26.62 27.80
C ILE A 4 -12.36 -27.93 26.99
N LYS A 5 -11.27 -28.25 26.29
CA LYS A 5 -11.24 -29.37 25.36
C LYS A 5 -11.36 -30.69 26.15
N GLY A 6 -12.45 -31.42 25.93
CA GLY A 6 -12.65 -32.74 26.52
C GLY A 6 -13.28 -32.73 27.92
N THR A 7 -13.73 -31.58 28.42
CA THR A 7 -14.53 -31.54 29.65
C THR A 7 -15.93 -32.10 29.40
N PRO A 8 -16.45 -33.05 30.21
CA PRO A 8 -17.80 -33.57 30.05
C PRO A 8 -18.84 -32.51 30.42
N SER A 9 -20.11 -32.69 30.00
CA SER A 9 -21.21 -31.85 30.51
C SER A 9 -21.44 -32.13 32.01
N THR A 10 -21.82 -31.18 32.86
CA THR A 10 -22.17 -29.76 32.60
C THR A 10 -21.16 -28.83 33.28
N TYR A 11 -21.28 -28.56 34.58
CA TYR A 11 -20.29 -27.78 35.32
C TYR A 11 -19.08 -28.65 35.69
N ASN A 12 -17.88 -28.12 35.42
CA ASN A 12 -16.62 -28.67 35.89
C ASN A 12 -15.81 -27.56 36.55
N LYS A 13 -15.10 -27.87 37.64
CA LYS A 13 -14.31 -26.88 38.39
C LYS A 13 -13.19 -26.29 37.53
N ASP A 14 -12.71 -27.02 36.54
CA ASP A 14 -11.75 -26.57 35.52
C ASP A 14 -12.18 -25.26 34.84
N LEU A 15 -13.49 -25.03 34.69
CA LEU A 15 -14.01 -23.80 34.10
C LEU A 15 -13.68 -22.55 34.93
N GLN A 16 -13.21 -22.67 36.18
CA GLN A 16 -12.81 -21.53 37.01
C GLN A 16 -11.61 -20.75 36.44
N PHE A 17 -10.80 -21.37 35.57
CA PHE A 17 -9.63 -20.73 34.97
C PHE A 17 -10.00 -19.70 33.89
N ASP A 18 -11.25 -19.67 33.44
CA ASP A 18 -11.77 -18.69 32.46
C ASP A 18 -11.45 -17.24 32.84
N LYS A 19 -11.67 -16.88 34.11
CA LYS A 19 -11.57 -15.53 34.65
C LYS A 19 -10.16 -15.01 34.61
N GLN A 20 -9.20 -15.80 35.08
CA GLN A 20 -7.81 -15.38 35.11
C GLN A 20 -7.33 -15.01 33.70
N TYR A 21 -7.56 -15.87 32.71
CA TYR A 21 -7.13 -15.57 31.34
C TYR A 21 -7.91 -14.44 30.68
N ALA A 22 -9.21 -14.30 30.99
CA ALA A 22 -10.00 -13.19 30.49
C ALA A 22 -9.55 -11.84 31.07
N PHE A 23 -9.27 -11.78 32.37
CA PHE A 23 -8.76 -10.58 33.04
C PHE A 23 -7.33 -10.25 32.57
N ASP A 24 -6.44 -11.25 32.52
CA ASP A 24 -5.09 -11.04 32.02
C ASP A 24 -5.10 -10.52 30.58
N ALA A 25 -5.96 -11.04 29.70
CA ALA A 25 -6.09 -10.56 28.33
C ALA A 25 -6.65 -9.14 28.26
N PHE A 26 -7.64 -8.82 29.10
CA PHE A 26 -8.23 -7.49 29.18
C PHE A 26 -7.19 -6.44 29.60
N ASP A 27 -6.47 -6.69 30.70
CA ASP A 27 -5.47 -5.77 31.22
C ASP A 27 -4.35 -5.53 30.20
N ARG A 28 -3.85 -6.62 29.59
CA ARG A 28 -2.78 -6.53 28.57
C ARG A 28 -3.21 -5.80 27.32
N LEU A 29 -4.44 -6.03 26.85
CA LEU A 29 -4.96 -5.36 25.68
C LEU A 29 -5.17 -3.86 25.95
N GLN A 30 -5.68 -3.52 27.14
CA GLN A 30 -5.85 -2.13 27.54
C GLN A 30 -4.51 -1.38 27.56
N ASP A 31 -3.50 -1.94 28.22
CA ASP A 31 -2.15 -1.37 28.26
C ASP A 31 -1.56 -1.21 26.85
N ALA A 32 -1.66 -2.26 26.02
CA ALA A 32 -1.13 -2.25 24.66
C ALA A 32 -1.79 -1.16 23.79
N LEU A 33 -3.11 -1.00 23.88
CA LEU A 33 -3.85 0.03 23.13
C LEU A 33 -3.44 1.44 23.56
N THR A 34 -3.27 1.69 24.86
CA THR A 34 -2.79 2.99 25.37
C THR A 34 -1.40 3.32 24.85
N VAL A 35 -0.49 2.34 24.85
CA VAL A 35 0.87 2.53 24.31
C VAL A 35 0.83 2.82 22.81
N VAL A 36 0.07 2.04 22.03
CA VAL A 36 -0.04 2.23 20.58
C VAL A 36 -0.64 3.60 20.24
N GLU A 37 -1.67 4.05 20.95
CA GLU A 37 -2.22 5.40 20.78
C GLU A 37 -1.15 6.47 21.00
N GLY A 38 -0.38 6.36 22.08
CA GLY A 38 0.72 7.28 22.39
C GLY A 38 1.79 7.32 21.30
N VAL A 39 2.21 6.14 20.82
CA VAL A 39 3.20 6.01 19.74
C VAL A 39 2.71 6.69 18.45
N ILE A 40 1.51 6.34 17.98
CA ILE A 40 0.97 6.90 16.73
C ILE A 40 0.76 8.42 16.84
N LYS A 41 0.28 8.90 18.00
CA LYS A 41 0.01 10.33 18.23
C LYS A 41 1.28 11.19 18.27
N THR A 42 2.39 10.62 18.72
CA THR A 42 3.65 11.35 18.92
C THR A 42 4.71 11.07 17.85
N MET A 43 4.47 10.10 16.96
CA MET A 43 5.33 9.76 15.85
C MET A 43 5.59 10.98 14.95
N GLN A 44 6.86 11.20 14.61
CA GLN A 44 7.28 12.21 13.63
C GLN A 44 7.74 11.51 12.34
N LEU A 45 7.27 12.01 11.20
CA LEU A 45 7.63 11.49 9.89
C LEU A 45 8.78 12.33 9.31
N ASN A 46 9.82 11.66 8.83
CA ASN A 46 10.87 12.29 8.05
C ASN A 46 10.48 12.29 6.57
N ARG A 47 9.82 13.38 6.13
CA ARG A 47 9.32 13.51 4.75
C ARG A 47 10.43 13.44 3.72
N GLU A 48 11.54 14.13 3.95
CA GLU A 48 12.69 14.13 3.04
C GLU A 48 13.23 12.73 2.83
N ARG A 49 13.37 11.93 3.89
CA ARG A 49 13.82 10.53 3.80
C ARG A 49 12.81 9.62 3.11
N MET A 50 11.52 9.89 3.27
CA MET A 50 10.46 9.14 2.56
C MET A 50 10.49 9.44 1.07
N GLU A 51 10.63 10.72 0.69
CA GLU A 51 10.75 11.15 -0.70
C GLU A 51 12.04 10.65 -1.34
N SER A 52 13.18 10.73 -0.64
CA SER A 52 14.47 10.25 -1.14
C SER A 52 14.55 8.73 -1.29
N ALA A 53 13.61 7.98 -0.72
CA ALA A 53 13.54 6.53 -0.86
C ALA A 53 12.81 6.10 -2.14
N LEU A 54 12.16 7.03 -2.85
CA LEU A 54 11.57 6.77 -4.16
C LEU A 54 12.68 6.69 -5.20
N SER A 55 12.67 5.62 -6.01
CA SER A 55 13.64 5.44 -7.10
C SER A 55 12.95 5.34 -8.46
N PRO A 56 13.56 5.87 -9.53
CA PRO A 56 12.99 5.83 -10.88
C PRO A 56 12.63 4.42 -11.37
N ASP A 57 13.36 3.40 -10.91
CA ASP A 57 13.08 2.00 -11.26
C ASP A 57 11.68 1.54 -10.84
N MET A 58 11.11 2.13 -9.77
CA MET A 58 9.75 1.86 -9.33
C MET A 58 8.70 2.24 -10.39
N LEU A 59 9.02 3.22 -11.26
CA LEU A 59 8.12 3.73 -12.30
C LEU A 59 8.01 2.81 -13.52
N ALA A 60 8.89 1.80 -13.65
CA ALA A 60 8.89 0.88 -14.79
C ALA A 60 7.51 0.24 -15.00
N THR A 61 6.87 -0.20 -13.92
CA THR A 61 5.52 -0.80 -13.96
C THR A 61 4.48 0.21 -14.45
N ASP A 62 4.57 1.47 -14.05
CA ASP A 62 3.63 2.50 -14.49
C ASP A 62 3.86 2.94 -15.94
N TRP A 63 5.09 2.86 -16.42
CA TRP A 63 5.40 3.03 -17.84
C TRP A 63 4.78 1.90 -18.68
N ALA A 64 4.75 0.66 -18.15
CA ALA A 64 4.04 -0.44 -18.79
C ALA A 64 2.53 -0.18 -18.83
N TYR A 65 1.93 0.28 -17.72
CA TYR A 65 0.51 0.66 -17.69
C TYR A 65 0.19 1.83 -18.62
N TYR A 66 1.10 2.78 -18.77
CA TYR A 66 0.97 3.85 -19.75
C TYR A 66 0.84 3.29 -21.18
N LEU A 67 1.71 2.36 -21.58
CA LEU A 67 1.63 1.72 -22.91
C LEU A 67 0.33 0.91 -23.05
N VAL A 68 -0.11 0.22 -22.00
CA VAL A 68 -1.38 -0.51 -21.99
C VAL A 68 -2.57 0.42 -22.20
N ARG A 69 -2.57 1.59 -21.57
CA ARG A 69 -3.61 2.61 -21.77
C ARG A 69 -3.63 3.17 -23.20
N LYS A 70 -2.52 3.07 -23.93
CA LYS A 70 -2.41 3.39 -25.36
C LYS A 70 -2.79 2.23 -26.30
N GLY A 71 -3.22 1.10 -25.75
CA GLY A 71 -3.69 -0.06 -26.50
C GLY A 71 -2.63 -1.14 -26.74
N VAL A 72 -1.42 -1.00 -26.19
CA VAL A 72 -0.40 -2.04 -26.28
C VAL A 72 -0.79 -3.22 -25.38
N PRO A 73 -0.83 -4.46 -25.86
CA PRO A 73 -1.10 -5.62 -25.02
C PRO A 73 -0.10 -5.72 -23.85
N PHE A 74 -0.56 -6.04 -22.64
CA PHE A 74 0.28 -6.01 -21.43
C PHE A 74 1.59 -6.80 -21.57
N ARG A 75 1.56 -7.98 -22.20
CA ARG A 75 2.78 -8.78 -22.43
C ARG A 75 3.82 -8.04 -23.27
N GLN A 76 3.38 -7.29 -24.28
CA GLN A 76 4.26 -6.48 -25.12
C GLN A 76 4.74 -5.24 -24.36
N ALA A 77 3.84 -4.54 -23.66
CA ALA A 77 4.21 -3.40 -22.83
C ALA A 77 5.28 -3.76 -21.79
N HIS A 78 5.10 -4.86 -21.06
CA HIS A 78 6.07 -5.36 -20.09
C HIS A 78 7.40 -5.75 -20.76
N HIS A 79 7.37 -6.31 -21.97
CA HIS A 79 8.59 -6.61 -22.72
C HIS A 79 9.35 -5.34 -23.12
N TYR A 80 8.66 -4.35 -23.70
CA TYR A 80 9.23 -3.06 -24.06
C TYR A 80 9.85 -2.35 -22.85
N ILE A 81 9.17 -2.33 -21.70
CA ILE A 81 9.73 -1.74 -20.48
C ILE A 81 10.97 -2.52 -20.01
N GLY A 82 10.97 -3.84 -20.10
CA GLY A 82 12.18 -4.64 -19.81
C GLY A 82 13.37 -4.24 -20.69
N GLU A 83 13.13 -3.98 -21.98
CA GLU A 83 14.17 -3.46 -22.89
C GLU A 83 14.61 -2.05 -22.52
N VAL A 84 13.69 -1.17 -22.13
CA VAL A 84 14.00 0.20 -21.65
C VAL A 84 14.87 0.15 -20.41
N VAL A 85 14.54 -0.69 -19.42
CA VAL A 85 15.34 -0.86 -18.19
C VAL A 85 16.73 -1.40 -18.51
N ALA A 86 16.83 -2.45 -19.34
CA ALA A 86 18.12 -3.00 -19.75
C ALA A 86 18.96 -1.99 -20.56
N TYR A 87 18.31 -1.08 -21.29
CA TYR A 87 18.97 0.01 -22.00
C TYR A 87 19.53 1.06 -21.03
N ALA A 88 18.75 1.47 -20.02
CA ALA A 88 19.18 2.38 -18.97
C ALA A 88 20.41 1.83 -18.23
N GLU A 89 20.31 0.57 -17.78
CA GLU A 89 21.37 -0.12 -17.04
C GLU A 89 22.68 -0.19 -17.85
N LYS A 90 22.62 -0.57 -19.12
CA LYS A 90 23.81 -0.65 -20.00
C LYS A 90 24.51 0.69 -20.21
N ARG A 91 23.80 1.81 -20.03
CA ARG A 91 24.32 3.16 -20.23
C ARG A 91 24.57 3.91 -18.93
N GLY A 92 24.28 3.30 -17.78
CA GLY A 92 24.36 3.97 -16.48
C GLY A 92 23.43 5.17 -16.38
N LEU A 93 22.25 5.09 -17.00
CA LEU A 93 21.22 6.12 -16.95
C LEU A 93 20.06 5.66 -16.06
N GLU A 94 19.40 6.60 -15.39
CA GLU A 94 18.11 6.33 -14.76
C GLU A 94 17.00 6.16 -15.81
N LEU A 95 15.92 5.47 -15.44
CA LEU A 95 14.78 5.23 -16.34
C LEU A 95 14.20 6.52 -16.94
N THR A 96 14.15 7.57 -16.13
CA THR A 96 13.60 8.89 -16.46
C THR A 96 14.56 9.77 -17.28
N GLU A 97 15.83 9.39 -17.41
CA GLU A 97 16.85 10.12 -18.16
C GLU A 97 16.93 9.71 -19.64
N ILE A 98 16.23 8.63 -20.03
CA ILE A 98 16.27 8.12 -21.39
C ILE A 98 15.56 9.10 -22.34
N PRO A 99 16.23 9.61 -23.39
CA PRO A 99 15.61 10.53 -24.34
C PRO A 99 14.42 9.88 -25.06
N LEU A 100 13.36 10.66 -25.29
CA LEU A 100 12.15 10.19 -25.98
C LEU A 100 12.44 9.53 -27.33
N GLY A 101 13.40 10.06 -28.09
CA GLY A 101 13.78 9.48 -29.38
C GLY A 101 14.38 8.08 -29.27
N GLU A 102 14.99 7.73 -28.14
CA GLU A 102 15.50 6.39 -27.87
C GLU A 102 14.37 5.47 -27.39
N LEU A 103 13.45 5.97 -26.56
CA LEU A 103 12.24 5.24 -26.17
C LEU A 103 11.39 4.86 -27.39
N GLN A 104 11.24 5.78 -28.34
CA GLN A 104 10.48 5.56 -29.57
C GLN A 104 11.09 4.51 -30.51
N LYS A 105 12.39 4.21 -30.38
CA LYS A 105 13.01 3.08 -31.10
C LYS A 105 12.54 1.73 -30.55
N ILE A 106 12.22 1.66 -29.26
CA ILE A 106 11.70 0.46 -28.60
C ILE A 106 10.19 0.34 -28.85
N CYS A 107 9.44 1.41 -28.59
CA CYS A 107 7.99 1.44 -28.82
C CYS A 107 7.53 2.81 -29.34
N LYS A 108 6.90 2.83 -30.53
CA LYS A 108 6.43 4.07 -31.16
C LYS A 108 5.33 4.80 -30.37
N GLU A 109 4.66 4.11 -29.45
CA GLU A 109 3.58 4.66 -28.63
C GLU A 109 4.07 5.60 -27.50
N PHE A 110 5.39 5.62 -27.24
CA PHE A 110 5.98 6.64 -26.36
C PHE A 110 5.85 8.04 -26.98
N ASN A 111 5.32 8.97 -26.20
CA ASN A 111 5.13 10.35 -26.60
C ASN A 111 5.55 11.30 -25.46
N THR A 112 5.52 12.62 -25.70
CA THR A 112 5.98 13.65 -24.75
C THR A 112 5.27 13.61 -23.39
N ASP A 113 4.08 13.03 -23.34
CA ASP A 113 3.28 12.80 -22.14
C ASP A 113 3.90 11.78 -21.15
N ILE A 114 4.92 11.01 -21.55
CA ILE A 114 5.63 10.09 -20.65
C ILE A 114 6.32 10.83 -19.48
N ALA A 115 6.68 12.10 -19.67
CA ALA A 115 7.23 12.93 -18.60
C ALA A 115 6.27 13.07 -17.41
N HIS A 116 4.95 13.10 -17.66
CA HIS A 116 3.94 13.15 -16.59
C HIS A 116 3.84 11.85 -15.80
N VAL A 117 4.25 10.72 -16.39
CA VAL A 117 4.32 9.43 -15.68
C VAL A 117 5.48 9.39 -14.69
N SER A 118 6.47 10.28 -14.87
CA SER A 118 7.66 10.35 -14.02
C SER A 118 7.44 11.11 -12.70
N ASP A 119 6.28 11.76 -12.53
CA ASP A 119 5.87 12.38 -11.27
C ASP A 119 5.15 11.35 -10.38
N TYR A 120 5.79 11.01 -9.25
CA TYR A 120 5.23 10.07 -8.27
C TYR A 120 3.86 10.49 -7.73
N ALA A 121 3.63 11.79 -7.53
CA ALA A 121 2.36 12.28 -6.99
C ALA A 121 1.21 12.00 -7.99
N SER A 122 1.40 12.39 -9.25
CA SER A 122 0.48 12.09 -10.34
C SER A 122 0.27 10.59 -10.54
N ASN A 123 1.29 9.77 -10.25
CA ASN A 123 1.23 8.33 -10.47
C ASN A 123 0.39 7.62 -9.40
N VAL A 124 0.57 7.99 -8.13
CA VAL A 124 -0.27 7.50 -7.02
C VAL A 124 -1.75 7.82 -7.27
N ASP A 125 -2.05 8.98 -7.84
CA ASP A 125 -3.43 9.39 -8.14
C ASP A 125 -4.11 8.57 -9.26
N LYS A 126 -3.36 7.75 -10.01
CA LYS A 126 -3.95 6.81 -10.98
C LYS A 126 -4.61 5.60 -10.33
N TYR A 127 -4.30 5.32 -9.06
CA TYR A 127 -4.86 4.22 -8.29
C TYR A 127 -6.15 4.66 -7.58
N ASP A 128 -7.13 5.12 -8.36
CA ASP A 128 -8.37 5.75 -7.90
C ASP A 128 -9.54 4.79 -7.67
N CYS A 129 -9.32 3.50 -7.89
CA CYS A 129 -10.27 2.46 -7.54
C CYS A 129 -10.53 2.42 -6.02
N THR A 130 -11.65 1.80 -5.64
CA THR A 130 -12.00 1.60 -4.23
C THR A 130 -10.90 0.85 -3.50
N GLY A 131 -10.33 1.45 -2.46
CA GLY A 131 -9.22 0.89 -1.69
C GLY A 131 -7.83 1.19 -2.24
N GLY A 132 -7.73 1.89 -3.38
CA GLY A 132 -6.48 2.37 -3.94
C GLY A 132 -5.81 3.51 -3.14
N THR A 133 -4.63 3.93 -3.61
CA THR A 133 -3.76 4.90 -2.92
C THR A 133 -3.94 6.34 -3.41
N ALA A 134 -4.74 6.58 -4.44
CA ALA A 134 -5.05 7.93 -4.89
C ALA A 134 -5.66 8.76 -3.77
N LYS A 135 -5.38 10.07 -3.75
CA LYS A 135 -5.85 10.97 -2.69
C LYS A 135 -7.37 10.86 -2.48
N LYS A 136 -8.15 10.87 -3.57
CA LYS A 136 -9.61 10.72 -3.55
C LYS A 136 -10.05 9.39 -2.90
N SER A 137 -9.33 8.30 -3.18
CA SER A 137 -9.64 6.98 -2.61
C SER A 137 -9.33 6.94 -1.11
N VAL A 138 -8.20 7.52 -0.69
CA VAL A 138 -7.83 7.62 0.73
C VAL A 138 -8.82 8.51 1.50
N GLU A 139 -9.23 9.65 0.94
CA GLU A 139 -10.26 10.50 1.55
C GLU A 139 -11.60 9.76 1.73
N GLN A 140 -12.00 8.96 0.74
CA GLN A 140 -13.18 8.12 0.85
C GLN A 140 -13.03 7.03 1.93
N GLN A 141 -11.87 6.40 2.03
CA GLN A 141 -11.58 5.41 3.07
C GLN A 141 -11.63 6.04 4.47
N LEU A 142 -11.06 7.24 4.65
CA LEU A 142 -11.13 7.99 5.90
C LEU A 142 -12.58 8.26 6.31
N LYS A 143 -13.42 8.71 5.37
CA LYS A 143 -14.85 8.94 5.63
C LYS A 143 -15.57 7.66 6.05
N THR A 144 -15.30 6.55 5.35
CA THR A 144 -15.88 5.24 5.69
C THR A 144 -15.48 4.80 7.09
N LEU A 145 -14.21 4.93 7.46
CA LEU A 145 -13.71 4.57 8.79
C LEU A 145 -14.27 5.46 9.89
N GLN A 146 -14.40 6.77 9.64
CA GLN A 146 -15.05 7.70 10.57
C GLN A 146 -16.52 7.31 10.83
N ASN A 147 -17.27 7.01 9.77
CA ASN A 147 -18.64 6.54 9.90
C ASN A 147 -18.73 5.22 10.67
N PHE A 148 -17.83 4.28 10.37
CA PHE A 148 -17.76 3.00 11.08
C PHE A 148 -17.52 3.20 12.59
N ILE A 149 -16.62 4.11 12.97
CA ILE A 149 -16.38 4.45 14.38
C ILE A 149 -17.63 5.05 15.04
N VAL A 150 -18.37 5.91 14.32
CA VAL A 150 -19.63 6.50 14.83
C VAL A 150 -20.67 5.41 15.08
N GLU A 151 -20.88 4.50 14.13
CA GLU A 151 -21.83 3.40 14.29
C GLU A 151 -21.44 2.44 15.43
N LEU A 152 -20.16 2.08 15.55
CA LEU A 152 -19.68 1.26 16.65
C LEU A 152 -19.93 1.89 18.03
N LYS A 153 -19.86 3.22 18.14
CA LYS A 153 -20.14 3.94 19.39
C LYS A 153 -21.62 3.93 19.76
N LYS A 154 -22.54 3.78 18.80
CA LYS A 154 -23.99 3.65 19.06
C LYS A 154 -24.39 2.27 19.59
N LEU A 155 -23.53 1.27 19.41
CA LEU A 155 -23.74 -0.09 19.93
C LEU A 155 -23.40 -0.22 21.43
N LYS A 156 -22.88 0.85 22.05
CA LYS A 156 -22.71 0.97 23.50
C LYS A 156 -23.96 1.53 24.13
#